data_AF-A0A2P8W4D4-F1
#
_entry.id   AF-A0A2P8W4D4-F1
#
_cell.length_a   1.000
_cell.length_b   1.000
_cell.length_c   1.000
_cell.angle_alpha   90.00
_cell.angle_beta   90.00
_cell.angle_gamma   90.00
#
_symmetry.space_group_name_H-M   'P 1'
#
loop_
_entity.id
_entity.type
_entity.pdbx_description
1 polymer ?
#
loop_
_entity_poly.entity_id
_entity_poly.type
_entity_poly.pdbx_seq_one_letter_code
_entity_poly.pdbx_strand_id
1 'polypeptide(L)'
;MKTQLTKGAAVLSVAAVASLLQALPASAYSIDNVAKSITFTLGDPLPELFTVEFDGNVEGEAVPGLASKANVQLTAFTANSATFIFDLFSTPSGDVSSARVSALGFNVSPALSGASVSGDFANAFRANNPANPGNSNPSSLPNGVGSLDVCFGSGSNCRGGAGFGATPGNPISFTAILSFIDPVEEFTLSNFAVRYQSIVSTLDLGSDSGTGTGTPIPTPALLPGLVGLGVAALRKRRGNAEDQEAA
;
A
#
# COMPACT_ATOMS: atom_id res chain seq x y z
N MET A 1 11.81 48.86 -71.93
CA MET A 1 11.59 47.40 -71.78
C MET A 1 12.68 46.84 -70.87
N LYS A 2 12.37 46.62 -69.58
CA LYS A 2 12.86 45.54 -68.69
C LYS A 2 12.54 45.87 -67.23
N THR A 3 11.61 45.08 -66.72
CA THR A 3 11.05 45.02 -65.36
C THR A 3 11.89 44.07 -64.50
N GLN A 4 12.16 44.39 -63.23
CA GLN A 4 12.61 43.46 -62.17
C GLN A 4 12.20 44.11 -60.82
N LEU A 5 11.03 43.85 -60.24
CA LEU A 5 10.58 42.68 -59.46
C LEU A 5 11.41 42.41 -58.17
N THR A 6 11.14 43.20 -57.14
CA THR A 6 11.64 43.01 -55.76
C THR A 6 10.84 41.92 -55.06
N LYS A 7 11.50 40.79 -54.75
CA LYS A 7 10.92 39.68 -53.96
C LYS A 7 11.21 39.93 -52.47
N GLY A 8 10.16 40.21 -51.70
CA GLY A 8 10.22 40.23 -50.23
C GLY A 8 10.19 38.81 -49.68
N ALA A 9 11.17 38.46 -48.87
CA ALA A 9 11.30 37.16 -48.21
C ALA A 9 10.29 37.04 -47.05
N ALA A 10 9.45 36.00 -47.08
CA ALA A 10 8.62 35.61 -45.95
C ALA A 10 9.45 34.79 -44.96
N VAL A 11 9.67 35.32 -43.77
CA VAL A 11 10.19 34.57 -42.61
C VAL A 11 8.99 33.93 -41.92
N LEU A 12 8.84 32.62 -42.04
CA LEU A 12 7.86 31.84 -41.28
C LEU A 12 8.60 31.01 -40.23
N SER A 13 8.34 31.36 -38.98
CA SER A 13 8.89 30.81 -37.76
C SER A 13 8.66 29.30 -37.65
N VAL A 14 9.74 28.54 -37.46
CA VAL A 14 9.66 27.12 -37.08
C VAL A 14 9.26 27.06 -35.61
N ALA A 15 8.03 26.66 -35.32
CA ALA A 15 7.60 26.33 -33.97
C ALA A 15 8.34 25.05 -33.52
N ALA A 16 9.37 25.22 -32.70
CA ALA A 16 10.01 24.09 -32.03
C ALA A 16 9.00 23.49 -31.05
N VAL A 17 8.44 22.34 -31.41
CA VAL A 17 7.69 21.50 -30.47
C VAL A 17 8.71 20.92 -29.50
N ALA A 18 8.92 21.61 -28.38
CA ALA A 18 9.69 21.08 -27.26
C ALA A 18 8.88 19.91 -26.67
N SER A 19 9.20 18.70 -27.12
CA SER A 19 8.75 17.48 -26.46
C SER A 19 9.28 17.50 -25.04
N LEU A 20 8.48 17.95 -24.07
CA LEU A 20 8.71 17.67 -22.66
C LEU A 20 8.63 16.15 -22.48
N LEU A 21 9.78 15.49 -22.58
CA LEU A 21 10.00 14.22 -21.92
C LEU A 21 9.78 14.50 -20.42
N GLN A 22 8.55 14.31 -19.96
CA GLN A 22 8.29 14.23 -18.54
C GLN A 22 9.03 12.98 -18.07
N ALA A 23 10.21 13.18 -17.47
CA ALA A 23 10.91 12.13 -16.77
C ALA A 23 9.90 11.54 -15.79
N LEU A 24 9.66 10.24 -15.93
CA LEU A 24 8.87 9.52 -14.92
C LEU A 24 9.52 9.84 -13.57
N PRO A 25 8.73 10.15 -12.52
CA PRO A 25 9.30 10.37 -11.20
C PRO A 25 10.15 9.13 -10.89
N ALA A 26 11.46 9.34 -10.78
CA ALA A 26 12.33 8.30 -10.29
C ALA A 26 11.83 7.95 -8.88
N SER A 27 11.47 6.69 -8.67
CA SER A 27 11.20 6.20 -7.33
C SER A 27 12.43 6.48 -6.47
N ALA A 28 12.23 7.23 -5.40
CA ALA A 28 13.31 7.71 -4.55
C ALA A 28 13.69 6.69 -3.47
N TYR A 29 12.75 5.81 -3.08
CA TYR A 29 13.04 4.60 -2.33
C TYR A 29 13.90 3.59 -3.09
N SER A 30 14.59 2.74 -2.33
CA SER A 30 15.28 1.54 -2.84
C SER A 30 14.59 0.26 -2.35
N ILE A 31 14.52 -0.76 -3.22
CA ILE A 31 14.01 -2.09 -2.87
C ILE A 31 15.15 -3.10 -2.92
N ASP A 32 15.30 -3.86 -1.84
CA ASP A 32 16.12 -5.06 -1.82
C ASP A 32 15.20 -6.28 -1.96
N ASN A 33 15.23 -6.91 -3.14
CA ASN A 33 14.41 -8.08 -3.43
C ASN A 33 14.85 -9.34 -2.66
N VAL A 34 16.12 -9.41 -2.26
CA VAL A 34 16.66 -10.55 -1.50
C VAL A 34 16.23 -10.43 -0.03
N ALA A 35 16.38 -9.24 0.56
CA ALA A 35 15.94 -8.96 1.91
C ALA A 35 14.42 -8.71 2.02
N LYS A 36 13.72 -8.60 0.88
CA LYS A 36 12.31 -8.21 0.79
C LYS A 36 12.02 -6.94 1.60
N SER A 37 12.87 -5.93 1.42
CA SER A 37 12.80 -4.68 2.16
C SER A 37 12.74 -3.46 1.25
N ILE A 38 12.25 -2.36 1.80
CA ILE A 38 12.18 -1.05 1.15
C ILE A 38 12.77 0.01 2.08
N THR A 39 13.60 0.89 1.53
CA THR A 39 14.31 1.94 2.28
C THR A 39 13.96 3.31 1.72
N PHE A 40 13.68 4.27 2.60
CA PHE A 40 13.29 5.64 2.28
C PHE A 40 14.30 6.63 2.85
N THR A 41 14.64 7.68 2.08
CA THR A 41 15.58 8.71 2.50
C THR A 41 14.86 10.04 2.73
N LEU A 42 15.27 10.77 3.76
CA LEU A 42 14.68 12.06 4.10
C LEU A 42 15.05 13.08 3.02
N GLY A 43 14.05 13.81 2.54
CA GLY A 43 14.20 14.78 1.45
C GLY A 43 13.87 14.21 0.07
N ASP A 44 13.59 12.91 -0.02
CA ASP A 44 13.07 12.29 -1.23
C ASP A 44 11.70 12.88 -1.65
N PRO A 45 11.40 12.98 -2.97
CA PRO A 45 10.13 13.51 -3.45
C PRO A 45 8.92 12.68 -3.01
N LEU A 46 7.98 13.34 -2.35
CA LEU A 46 6.72 12.74 -1.92
C LEU A 46 5.55 13.13 -2.85
N PRO A 47 4.52 12.27 -3.00
CA PRO A 47 4.38 10.96 -2.36
C PRO A 47 5.18 9.86 -3.06
N GLU A 48 5.64 8.88 -2.29
CA GLU A 48 6.27 7.67 -2.81
C GLU A 48 5.28 6.50 -2.81
N LEU A 49 5.19 5.80 -3.93
CA LEU A 49 4.21 4.73 -4.17
C LEU A 49 4.93 3.41 -4.40
N PHE A 50 4.54 2.38 -3.65
CA PHE A 50 4.97 1.01 -3.87
C PHE A 50 3.82 0.05 -3.60
N THR A 51 3.96 -1.18 -4.07
CA THR A 51 3.00 -2.25 -3.80
C THR A 51 3.70 -3.34 -3.03
N VAL A 52 3.02 -3.95 -2.06
CA VAL A 52 3.44 -5.19 -1.42
C VAL A 52 2.49 -6.29 -1.86
N GLU A 53 3.03 -7.33 -2.49
CA GLU A 53 2.27 -8.52 -2.86
C GLU A 53 2.49 -9.61 -1.82
N PHE A 54 1.40 -10.23 -1.37
CA PHE A 54 1.44 -11.26 -0.33
C PHE A 54 1.00 -12.59 -0.92
N ASP A 55 1.87 -13.59 -0.77
CA ASP A 55 1.49 -15.00 -0.91
C ASP A 55 0.75 -15.47 0.35
N GLY A 56 0.31 -16.71 0.37
CA GLY A 56 -0.47 -17.27 1.46
C GLY A 56 -0.08 -18.70 1.76
N ASN A 57 -0.06 -19.03 3.05
CA ASN A 57 0.13 -20.38 3.56
C ASN A 57 -0.91 -20.67 4.65
N VAL A 58 -1.23 -21.95 4.82
CA VAL A 58 -2.02 -22.48 5.93
C VAL A 58 -1.17 -23.56 6.60
N GLU A 59 -1.01 -23.44 7.93
CA GLU A 59 -0.17 -24.36 8.72
C GLU A 59 1.29 -24.50 8.24
N GLY A 60 1.82 -23.46 7.58
CA GLY A 60 3.17 -23.44 7.03
C GLY A 60 3.28 -23.97 5.60
N GLU A 61 2.20 -24.54 5.05
CA GLU A 61 2.13 -25.02 3.68
C GLU A 61 1.59 -23.95 2.74
N ALA A 62 2.31 -23.69 1.65
CA ALA A 62 1.91 -22.69 0.67
C ALA A 62 0.58 -23.07 0.00
N VAL A 63 -0.34 -22.12 -0.11
CA VAL A 63 -1.66 -22.31 -0.70
C VAL A 63 -1.75 -21.51 -2.00
N PRO A 64 -1.68 -22.17 -3.17
CA PRO A 64 -1.87 -21.49 -4.45
C PRO A 64 -3.20 -20.74 -4.49
N GLY A 65 -3.13 -19.49 -4.92
CA GLY A 65 -4.32 -18.65 -5.03
C GLY A 65 -4.78 -18.00 -3.72
N LEU A 66 -4.19 -18.30 -2.57
CA LEU A 66 -4.36 -17.48 -1.36
C LEU A 66 -3.42 -16.28 -1.44
N ALA A 67 -3.94 -15.13 -1.88
CA ALA A 67 -3.14 -13.94 -2.11
C ALA A 67 -3.84 -12.65 -1.70
N SER A 68 -3.04 -11.63 -1.45
CA SER A 68 -3.47 -10.25 -1.22
C SER A 68 -2.43 -9.27 -1.71
N LYS A 69 -2.79 -7.99 -1.77
CA LYS A 69 -1.84 -6.92 -2.04
C LYS A 69 -2.17 -5.68 -1.22
N ALA A 70 -1.15 -4.91 -0.89
CA ALA A 70 -1.28 -3.57 -0.33
C ALA A 70 -0.66 -2.57 -1.30
N ASN A 71 -1.44 -1.59 -1.75
CA ASN A 71 -0.86 -0.38 -2.35
C ASN A 71 -0.53 0.56 -1.20
N VAL A 72 0.71 1.05 -1.18
CA VAL A 72 1.23 1.84 -0.09
C VAL A 72 1.74 3.17 -0.62
N GLN A 73 1.36 4.24 0.07
CA GLN A 73 1.80 5.59 -0.23
C GLN A 73 2.48 6.19 1.00
N LEU A 74 3.76 6.50 0.91
CA LEU A 74 4.42 7.39 1.88
C LEU A 74 4.04 8.83 1.52
N THR A 75 3.35 9.50 2.44
CA THR A 75 2.79 10.84 2.23
C THR A 75 3.52 11.93 2.99
N ALA A 76 4.20 11.57 4.08
CA ALA A 76 5.05 12.47 4.84
C ALA A 76 6.22 11.69 5.46
N PHE A 77 7.43 12.23 5.38
CA PHE A 77 8.58 11.74 6.12
C PHE A 77 9.30 12.95 6.74
N THR A 78 9.41 12.93 8.06
CA THR A 78 10.22 13.86 8.85
C THR A 78 11.24 13.04 9.64
N ALA A 79 12.21 13.72 10.24
CA ALA A 79 13.22 13.03 11.04
C ALA A 79 12.63 12.16 12.17
N ASN A 80 11.42 12.46 12.68
CA ASN A 80 10.83 11.71 13.80
C ASN A 80 9.60 10.87 13.42
N SER A 81 9.11 10.95 12.18
CA SER A 81 7.88 10.24 11.80
C SER A 81 7.75 9.97 10.31
N ALA A 82 7.08 8.88 9.99
CA ALA A 82 6.62 8.56 8.63
C ALA A 82 5.11 8.31 8.62
N THR A 83 4.40 8.89 7.65
CA THR A 83 2.95 8.74 7.47
C THR A 83 2.65 8.02 6.17
N PHE A 84 1.94 6.91 6.29
CA PHE A 84 1.56 6.06 5.17
C PHE A 84 0.05 6.00 4.99
N ILE A 85 -0.39 5.89 3.74
CA ILE A 85 -1.74 5.44 3.39
C ILE A 85 -1.61 4.04 2.80
N PHE A 86 -2.43 3.12 3.28
CA PHE A 86 -2.53 1.75 2.80
C PHE A 86 -3.91 1.52 2.19
N ASP A 87 -3.94 0.95 0.99
CA ASP A 87 -5.12 0.29 0.43
C ASP A 87 -4.86 -1.22 0.37
N LEU A 88 -5.61 -1.99 1.14
CA LEU A 88 -5.42 -3.43 1.31
C LEU A 88 -6.51 -4.20 0.59
N PHE A 89 -6.10 -5.13 -0.26
CA PHE A 89 -6.97 -5.92 -1.12
C PHE A 89 -6.78 -7.41 -0.81
N SER A 90 -7.87 -8.15 -0.63
CA SER A 90 -7.82 -9.61 -0.74
C SER A 90 -8.07 -10.03 -2.19
N THR A 91 -7.18 -10.84 -2.75
CA THR A 91 -7.20 -11.22 -4.16
C THR A 91 -7.06 -12.74 -4.31
N PRO A 92 -7.96 -13.54 -3.70
CA PRO A 92 -7.92 -14.97 -3.84
C PRO A 92 -8.23 -15.37 -5.29
N SER A 93 -7.74 -16.53 -5.70
CA SER A 93 -7.94 -17.06 -7.06
C SER A 93 -7.86 -18.58 -7.09
N GLY A 94 -8.25 -19.16 -8.24
CA GLY A 94 -8.22 -20.61 -8.44
C GLY A 94 -9.11 -21.34 -7.44
N ASP A 95 -8.53 -22.30 -6.72
CA ASP A 95 -9.23 -23.10 -5.72
C ASP A 95 -9.56 -22.35 -4.43
N VAL A 96 -9.04 -21.12 -4.24
CA VAL A 96 -9.42 -20.24 -3.13
C VAL A 96 -10.46 -19.25 -3.63
N SER A 97 -11.69 -19.36 -3.13
CA SER A 97 -12.82 -18.52 -3.54
C SER A 97 -12.95 -17.25 -2.69
N SER A 98 -12.54 -17.29 -1.43
CA SER A 98 -12.58 -16.15 -0.53
C SER A 98 -11.52 -16.27 0.55
N ALA A 99 -10.99 -15.13 0.98
CA ALA A 99 -10.16 -15.00 2.17
C ALA A 99 -10.27 -13.56 2.69
N ARG A 100 -10.31 -13.37 4.01
CA ARG A 100 -10.27 -12.05 4.63
C ARG A 100 -8.87 -11.73 5.12
N VAL A 101 -8.33 -10.57 4.76
CA VAL A 101 -7.09 -10.06 5.37
C VAL A 101 -7.44 -9.27 6.63
N SER A 102 -7.19 -9.85 7.80
CA SER A 102 -7.61 -9.28 9.09
C SER A 102 -6.52 -8.49 9.82
N ALA A 103 -5.27 -8.62 9.39
CA ALA A 103 -4.14 -7.87 9.93
C ALA A 103 -3.02 -7.76 8.90
N LEU A 104 -2.23 -6.69 8.99
CA LEU A 104 -1.00 -6.46 8.23
C LEU A 104 0.08 -5.94 9.16
N GLY A 105 1.32 -6.38 9.00
CA GLY A 105 2.44 -5.85 9.78
C GLY A 105 3.77 -6.00 9.06
N PHE A 106 4.81 -5.44 9.68
CA PHE A 106 6.18 -5.40 9.17
C PHE A 106 7.16 -5.00 10.28
N ASN A 107 8.45 -5.19 10.01
CA ASN A 107 9.56 -4.69 10.80
C ASN A 107 10.03 -3.32 10.32
N VAL A 108 10.59 -2.53 11.22
CA VAL A 108 11.08 -1.18 10.96
C VAL A 108 12.45 -1.00 11.58
N SER A 109 13.40 -0.49 10.80
CA SER A 109 14.73 -0.10 11.26
C SER A 109 15.02 1.35 10.86
N PRO A 110 15.44 2.22 11.79
CA PRO A 110 15.69 1.96 13.21
C PRO A 110 14.39 1.85 14.04
N ALA A 111 14.55 1.51 15.32
CA ALA A 111 13.42 1.18 16.20
C ALA A 111 12.41 2.32 16.37
N LEU A 112 11.14 1.94 16.46
CA LEU A 112 10.03 2.86 16.69
C LEU A 112 9.91 3.25 18.16
N SER A 113 9.52 4.50 18.44
CA SER A 113 8.98 4.96 19.73
C SER A 113 7.47 4.76 19.82
N GLY A 114 6.77 4.77 18.68
CA GLY A 114 5.31 4.71 18.60
C GLY A 114 4.80 4.29 17.23
N ALA A 115 3.53 3.87 17.19
CA ALA A 115 2.77 3.68 15.97
C ALA A 115 1.29 3.95 16.26
N SER A 116 0.59 4.56 15.31
CA SER A 116 -0.86 4.78 15.39
C SER A 116 -1.51 4.49 14.04
N VAL A 117 -2.80 4.21 14.06
CA VAL A 117 -3.58 3.95 12.86
C VAL A 117 -4.94 4.64 12.95
N SER A 118 -5.46 5.05 11.80
CA SER A 118 -6.84 5.52 11.63
C SER A 118 -7.43 5.02 10.31
N GLY A 119 -8.75 5.02 10.19
CA GLY A 119 -9.47 4.46 9.05
C GLY A 119 -10.10 3.12 9.41
N ASP A 120 -10.07 2.17 8.48
CA ASP A 120 -10.76 0.88 8.63
C ASP A 120 -10.11 -0.03 9.69
N PHE A 121 -8.77 -0.03 9.77
CA PHE A 121 -8.07 -0.58 10.92
C PHE A 121 -7.97 0.45 12.04
N ALA A 122 -8.33 0.03 13.25
CA ALA A 122 -8.48 0.92 14.40
C ALA A 122 -7.38 0.75 15.46
N ASN A 123 -6.54 -0.29 15.35
CA ASN A 123 -5.51 -0.59 16.34
C ASN A 123 -4.15 -0.81 15.71
N ALA A 124 -3.13 -0.20 16.32
CA ALA A 124 -1.73 -0.44 16.02
C ALA A 124 -1.08 -1.17 17.21
N PHE A 125 -0.44 -2.29 16.96
CA PHE A 125 0.23 -3.10 17.96
C PHE A 125 1.73 -3.11 17.68
N ARG A 126 2.53 -2.98 18.74
CA ARG A 126 4.00 -2.99 18.67
C ARG A 126 4.57 -4.09 19.54
N ALA A 127 5.71 -4.67 19.14
CA ALA A 127 6.36 -5.76 19.87
C ALA A 127 6.57 -5.43 21.36
N ASN A 128 6.88 -4.17 21.67
CA ASN A 128 7.13 -3.67 23.03
C ASN A 128 6.08 -2.65 23.48
N ASN A 129 4.81 -2.76 23.06
CA ASN A 129 3.80 -1.75 23.40
C ASN A 129 3.56 -1.67 24.93
N PRO A 130 3.99 -0.58 25.61
CA PRO A 130 3.77 -0.45 27.05
C PRO A 130 2.29 -0.29 27.43
N ALA A 131 1.42 0.05 26.47
CA ALA A 131 -0.01 0.20 26.70
C ALA A 131 -0.76 -1.14 26.87
N ASN A 132 -0.11 -2.29 26.66
CA ASN A 132 -0.73 -3.60 26.83
C ASN A 132 0.19 -4.61 27.55
N PRO A 133 0.52 -4.37 28.84
CA PRO A 133 1.58 -5.07 29.57
C PRO A 133 1.32 -6.56 29.87
N GLY A 134 0.19 -7.12 29.42
CA GLY A 134 -0.16 -8.55 29.57
C GLY A 134 -0.13 -9.36 28.28
N ASN A 135 0.12 -8.74 27.11
CA ASN A 135 0.20 -9.43 25.84
C ASN A 135 1.67 -9.47 25.41
N SER A 136 2.35 -10.58 25.67
CA SER A 136 3.80 -10.71 25.48
C SER A 136 4.27 -10.73 24.02
N ASN A 137 3.37 -10.60 23.03
CA ASN A 137 3.75 -10.42 21.62
C ASN A 137 2.56 -9.94 20.76
N PRO A 138 1.99 -8.74 21.00
CA PRO A 138 0.73 -8.33 20.38
C PRO A 138 0.86 -8.12 18.87
N SER A 139 2.11 -7.97 18.40
CA SER A 139 2.47 -7.78 17.00
C SER A 139 2.85 -9.05 16.26
N SER A 140 2.85 -10.21 16.92
CA SER A 140 3.08 -11.48 16.23
C SER A 140 1.86 -11.95 15.45
N LEU A 141 2.09 -12.44 14.24
CA LEU A 141 1.13 -13.25 13.51
C LEU A 141 1.31 -14.72 13.91
N PRO A 142 0.23 -15.53 13.88
CA PRO A 142 0.33 -16.99 14.07
C PRO A 142 1.11 -17.66 12.93
N ASN A 143 1.26 -18.99 12.99
CA ASN A 143 1.86 -19.80 11.91
C ASN A 143 3.31 -19.43 11.54
N GLY A 144 4.13 -19.03 12.51
CA GLY A 144 5.59 -18.99 12.32
C GLY A 144 6.16 -17.75 11.62
N VAL A 145 5.35 -16.73 11.35
CA VAL A 145 5.80 -15.43 10.79
C VAL A 145 6.81 -14.70 11.71
N GLY A 146 6.83 -15.05 12.99
CA GLY A 146 7.71 -14.45 13.98
C GLY A 146 7.13 -13.17 14.60
N SER A 147 7.97 -12.43 15.33
CA SER A 147 7.63 -11.12 15.88
C SER A 147 7.77 -10.05 14.80
N LEU A 148 6.73 -9.21 14.68
CA LEU A 148 6.79 -7.99 13.88
C LEU A 148 7.02 -6.78 14.78
N ASP A 149 7.70 -5.74 14.32
CA ASP A 149 7.86 -4.51 15.12
C ASP A 149 6.52 -3.77 15.27
N VAL A 150 5.72 -3.77 14.20
CA VAL A 150 4.38 -3.18 14.17
C VAL A 150 3.42 -4.03 13.35
N CYS A 151 2.16 -4.05 13.76
CA CYS A 151 1.07 -4.53 12.93
C CYS A 151 -0.23 -3.78 13.22
N PHE A 152 -1.14 -3.83 12.27
CA PHE A 152 -2.41 -3.12 12.25
C PHE A 152 -3.55 -4.11 12.08
N GLY A 153 -4.67 -3.84 12.75
CA GLY A 153 -5.88 -4.62 12.64
C GLY A 153 -7.02 -4.02 13.46
N SER A 154 -8.16 -4.71 13.50
CA SER A 154 -9.34 -4.26 14.26
C SER A 154 -9.59 -5.07 15.53
N GLY A 155 -8.76 -6.08 15.82
CA GLY A 155 -8.83 -6.92 17.02
C GLY A 155 -8.18 -6.31 18.25
N SER A 156 -7.96 -7.14 19.28
CA SER A 156 -7.14 -6.82 20.46
C SER A 156 -5.65 -7.16 20.28
N ASN A 157 -5.31 -7.79 19.15
CA ASN A 157 -3.98 -8.16 18.70
C ASN A 157 -4.03 -8.49 17.20
N CYS A 158 -2.88 -8.82 16.59
CA CYS A 158 -2.82 -9.23 15.18
C CYS A 158 -3.01 -10.73 14.91
N ARG A 159 -3.36 -11.51 15.92
CA ARG A 159 -3.66 -12.95 15.78
C ARG A 159 -5.10 -13.22 15.35
N GLY A 160 -6.00 -12.26 15.55
CA GLY A 160 -7.39 -12.28 15.05
C GLY A 160 -8.44 -11.89 16.09
N GLY A 161 -9.72 -12.12 15.77
CA GLY A 161 -10.84 -12.09 16.73
C GLY A 161 -11.91 -11.01 16.54
N ALA A 162 -11.72 -10.06 15.61
CA ALA A 162 -12.67 -8.95 15.41
C ALA A 162 -13.62 -9.08 14.21
N GLY A 163 -13.47 -10.11 13.35
CA GLY A 163 -14.35 -10.34 12.20
C GLY A 163 -14.24 -9.31 11.05
N PHE A 164 -13.41 -8.28 11.19
CA PHE A 164 -13.20 -7.23 10.20
C PHE A 164 -11.93 -7.45 9.36
N GLY A 165 -11.88 -6.90 8.14
CA GLY A 165 -10.73 -6.95 7.25
C GLY A 165 -11.08 -6.82 5.77
N ALA A 166 -10.07 -6.74 4.91
CA ALA A 166 -10.26 -6.70 3.46
C ALA A 166 -10.83 -8.03 2.95
N THR A 167 -11.84 -8.00 2.10
CA THR A 167 -12.43 -9.19 1.46
C THR A 167 -12.44 -9.02 -0.06
N PRO A 168 -12.64 -10.09 -0.85
CA PRO A 168 -12.70 -9.97 -2.30
C PRO A 168 -13.78 -8.99 -2.74
N GLY A 169 -13.40 -7.98 -3.53
CA GLY A 169 -14.29 -6.91 -3.98
C GLY A 169 -14.56 -5.79 -2.97
N ASN A 170 -14.13 -5.95 -1.70
CA ASN A 170 -14.23 -4.91 -0.67
C ASN A 170 -12.85 -4.66 -0.05
N PRO A 171 -12.00 -3.85 -0.71
CA PRO A 171 -10.75 -3.40 -0.11
C PRO A 171 -11.03 -2.48 1.09
N ILE A 172 -10.03 -2.35 1.95
CA ILE A 172 -10.06 -1.40 3.07
C ILE A 172 -8.91 -0.42 2.95
N SER A 173 -9.07 0.76 3.55
CA SER A 173 -8.06 1.81 3.55
C SER A 173 -7.79 2.29 4.98
N PHE A 174 -6.52 2.50 5.30
CA PHE A 174 -6.12 3.04 6.59
C PHE A 174 -4.85 3.89 6.48
N THR A 175 -4.70 4.84 7.40
CA THR A 175 -3.51 5.67 7.55
C THR A 175 -2.72 5.18 8.74
N ALA A 176 -1.43 4.89 8.55
CA ALA A 176 -0.52 4.52 9.61
C ALA A 176 0.52 5.64 9.82
N ILE A 177 0.80 5.95 11.08
CA ILE A 177 1.89 6.85 11.45
C ILE A 177 2.88 6.05 12.28
N LEU A 178 4.13 6.07 11.86
CA LEU A 178 5.26 5.51 12.58
C LEU A 178 6.04 6.64 13.24
N SER A 179 6.40 6.49 14.50
CA SER A 179 7.23 7.45 15.24
C SER A 179 8.55 6.78 15.61
N PHE A 180 9.67 7.42 15.29
CA PHE A 180 11.02 6.90 15.58
C PHE A 180 11.48 7.29 16.99
N ILE A 181 12.38 6.51 17.59
CA ILE A 181 12.98 6.84 18.90
C ILE A 181 13.87 8.07 18.78
N ASP A 182 14.77 8.04 17.80
CA ASP A 182 15.71 9.11 17.51
C ASP A 182 15.39 9.74 16.14
N PRO A 183 15.83 10.98 15.88
CA PRO A 183 15.79 11.55 14.53
C PRO A 183 16.52 10.66 13.51
N VAL A 184 15.92 10.44 12.35
CA VAL A 184 16.47 9.60 11.27
C VAL A 184 16.55 10.37 9.96
N GLU A 185 17.57 10.06 9.16
CA GLU A 185 17.67 10.50 7.76
C GLU A 185 17.25 9.39 6.78
N GLU A 186 17.15 8.15 7.25
CA GLU A 186 16.75 6.99 6.47
C GLU A 186 16.02 5.98 7.38
N PHE A 187 15.06 5.25 6.85
CA PHE A 187 14.51 4.06 7.51
C PHE A 187 14.13 2.97 6.50
N THR A 188 14.12 1.73 6.99
CA THR A 188 13.80 0.53 6.21
C THR A 188 12.58 -0.18 6.79
N LEU A 189 11.67 -0.58 5.91
CA LEU A 189 10.59 -1.52 6.19
C LEU A 189 10.97 -2.91 5.64
N SER A 190 10.74 -3.96 6.42
CA SER A 190 11.06 -5.34 6.03
C SER A 190 10.08 -6.34 6.64
N ASN A 191 10.19 -7.62 6.28
CA ASN A 191 9.39 -8.70 6.86
C ASN A 191 7.87 -8.40 6.83
N PHE A 192 7.38 -7.94 5.69
CA PHE A 192 5.96 -7.68 5.51
C PHE A 192 5.17 -8.99 5.68
N ALA A 193 4.05 -8.94 6.39
CA ALA A 193 3.20 -10.09 6.56
C ALA A 193 1.73 -9.73 6.79
N VAL A 194 0.86 -10.68 6.49
CA VAL A 194 -0.60 -10.56 6.65
C VAL A 194 -1.21 -11.77 7.34
N ARG A 195 -2.35 -11.56 8.00
CA ARG A 195 -3.20 -12.64 8.54
C ARG A 195 -4.41 -12.86 7.63
N TYR A 196 -4.55 -14.08 7.13
CA TYR A 196 -5.75 -14.52 6.44
C TYR A 196 -6.70 -15.26 7.41
N GLN A 197 -7.99 -14.97 7.29
CA GLN A 197 -9.06 -15.62 8.04
C GLN A 197 -10.26 -15.89 7.15
N SER A 198 -11.11 -16.82 7.59
CA SER A 198 -12.34 -17.18 6.87
C SER A 198 -12.03 -17.58 5.43
N ILE A 199 -10.96 -18.37 5.26
CA ILE A 199 -10.53 -18.90 3.97
C ILE A 199 -11.58 -19.91 3.52
N VAL A 200 -12.10 -19.73 2.31
CA VAL A 200 -13.02 -20.66 1.66
C VAL A 200 -12.34 -21.20 0.41
N SER A 201 -12.07 -22.50 0.42
CA SER A 201 -11.37 -23.18 -0.66
C SER A 201 -11.96 -24.57 -0.94
N THR A 202 -11.76 -25.06 -2.16
CA THR A 202 -11.99 -26.46 -2.55
C THR A 202 -10.85 -27.39 -2.11
N LEU A 203 -9.72 -26.83 -1.67
CA LEU A 203 -8.60 -27.57 -1.10
C LEU A 203 -8.90 -28.02 0.34
N ASP A 204 -8.39 -29.18 0.72
CA ASP A 204 -8.43 -29.65 2.11
C ASP A 204 -7.28 -29.01 2.90
N LEU A 205 -7.52 -27.81 3.41
CA LEU A 205 -6.50 -27.00 4.10
C LEU A 205 -6.37 -27.30 5.60
N GLY A 206 -7.28 -28.09 6.19
CA GLY A 206 -7.32 -28.35 7.64
C GLY A 206 -7.70 -27.15 8.53
N SER A 207 -7.60 -25.92 8.03
CA SER A 207 -7.92 -24.68 8.75
C SER A 207 -8.45 -23.60 7.80
N ASP A 208 -9.32 -22.72 8.31
CA ASP A 208 -9.81 -21.53 7.60
C ASP A 208 -8.92 -20.29 7.84
N SER A 209 -7.71 -20.49 8.36
CA SER A 209 -6.83 -19.41 8.78
C SER A 209 -5.38 -19.62 8.40
N GLY A 210 -4.80 -18.60 7.75
CA GLY A 210 -3.48 -18.66 7.15
C GLY A 210 -2.67 -17.40 7.40
N THR A 211 -1.46 -17.35 6.89
CA THR A 211 -0.59 -16.17 6.92
C THR A 211 0.02 -15.94 5.57
N GLY A 212 0.47 -14.72 5.30
CA GLY A 212 1.14 -14.39 4.05
C GLY A 212 2.43 -13.63 4.29
N THR A 213 3.40 -13.82 3.40
CA THR A 213 4.65 -13.06 3.39
C THR A 213 4.64 -12.06 2.24
N GLY A 214 5.01 -10.83 2.53
CA GLY A 214 4.96 -9.72 1.59
C GLY A 214 6.27 -9.54 0.85
N THR A 215 6.18 -9.25 -0.44
CA THR A 215 7.31 -8.83 -1.28
C THR A 215 7.02 -7.42 -1.79
N PRO A 216 7.80 -6.41 -1.39
CA PRO A 216 7.66 -5.07 -1.94
C PRO A 216 8.12 -5.05 -3.40
N ILE A 217 7.34 -4.43 -4.26
CA ILE A 217 7.63 -4.21 -5.67
C ILE A 217 7.38 -2.75 -6.03
N PRO A 218 8.13 -2.17 -6.97
CA PRO A 218 7.80 -0.85 -7.48
C PRO A 218 6.39 -0.86 -8.08
N THR A 219 5.56 0.12 -7.73
CA THR A 219 4.25 0.23 -8.39
C THR A 219 4.50 0.44 -9.88
N PRO A 220 3.91 -0.39 -10.77
CA PRO A 220 4.00 -0.16 -12.20
C PRO A 220 3.60 1.28 -12.49
N ALA A 221 4.32 1.98 -13.37
CA ALA A 221 4.08 3.38 -13.72
C ALA A 221 2.74 3.56 -14.45
N LEU A 222 1.63 3.28 -13.77
CA LEU A 222 0.29 3.63 -14.16
C LEU A 222 0.12 5.09 -13.76
N LEU A 223 0.08 5.94 -14.78
CA LEU A 223 -0.08 7.39 -14.70
C LEU A 223 -0.96 7.77 -13.49
N PRO A 224 -0.46 8.55 -12.51
CA PRO A 224 -1.16 8.90 -11.28
C PRO A 224 -2.50 9.65 -11.48
N GLY A 225 -2.90 9.93 -12.73
CA GLY A 225 -4.20 10.50 -13.08
C GLY A 225 -5.37 9.52 -13.05
N LEU A 226 -5.17 8.20 -13.15
CA LEU A 226 -6.31 7.28 -13.36
C LEU A 226 -7.04 6.83 -12.07
N VAL A 227 -6.38 6.79 -10.92
CA VAL A 227 -7.01 6.35 -9.66
C VAL A 227 -7.90 7.46 -9.06
N GLY A 228 -7.52 8.73 -9.20
CA GLY A 228 -8.31 9.87 -8.72
C GLY A 228 -9.54 10.22 -9.57
N LEU A 229 -9.50 9.92 -10.89
CA LEU A 229 -10.59 10.25 -11.81
C LEU A 229 -11.82 9.33 -11.67
N GLY A 230 -11.64 8.09 -11.20
CA GLY A 230 -12.74 7.13 -11.02
C GLY A 230 -13.79 7.58 -9.99
N VAL A 231 -13.33 8.13 -8.86
CA VAL A 231 -14.22 8.56 -7.76
C VAL A 231 -14.93 9.89 -8.09
N ALA A 232 -14.25 10.82 -8.74
CA ALA A 232 -14.84 12.10 -9.15
C ALA A 232 -15.87 11.95 -10.27
N ALA A 233 -15.62 11.07 -11.26
CA ALA A 233 -16.56 10.80 -12.35
C ALA A 233 -17.86 10.13 -11.84
N LEU A 234 -17.76 9.27 -10.82
CA LEU A 234 -18.93 8.62 -10.20
C LEU A 234 -19.76 9.59 -9.34
N ARG A 235 -19.13 10.56 -8.65
CA ARG A 235 -19.89 11.62 -7.93
C ARG A 235 -20.61 12.56 -8.89
N LYS A 236 -20.02 12.90 -10.04
CA LYS A 236 -20.66 13.82 -11.01
C LYS A 236 -21.88 13.20 -11.71
N ARG A 237 -21.95 11.88 -11.86
CA ARG A 237 -23.13 11.22 -12.45
C ARG A 237 -24.34 11.16 -11.51
N ARG A 238 -24.17 11.24 -10.19
CA ARG A 238 -25.31 11.29 -9.25
C ARG A 238 -25.98 12.66 -9.19
N GLY A 239 -25.24 13.76 -9.38
CA GLY A 239 -25.83 15.11 -9.39
C GLY A 239 -26.70 15.39 -10.61
N ASN A 240 -26.41 14.78 -11.76
CA ASN A 240 -27.17 15.02 -13.00
C ASN A 240 -28.44 14.16 -13.12
N ALA A 241 -28.68 13.22 -12.21
CA ALA A 241 -29.88 12.38 -12.21
C ALA A 241 -31.05 13.02 -11.41
N GLU A 242 -30.76 13.97 -10.53
CA GLU A 242 -31.80 14.68 -9.74
C GLU A 242 -32.41 15.87 -10.49
N ASP A 243 -31.75 16.39 -11.53
CA ASP A 243 -32.24 17.54 -12.31
C ASP A 243 -33.16 17.15 -13.49
N GLN A 244 -33.37 15.86 -13.77
CA GLN A 244 -34.24 15.41 -14.87
C GLN A 244 -35.67 15.00 -14.44
N GLU A 245 -36.00 15.07 -13.16
CA GLU A 245 -37.37 14.83 -12.67
C GLU A 245 -38.14 16.13 -12.33
N ALA A 246 -37.51 17.30 -12.57
CA ALA A 246 -38.08 18.62 -12.27
C ALA A 246 -38.19 19.55 -13.51
N ALA A 247 -38.47 19.00 -14.69
CA ALA A 247 -38.79 19.75 -15.90
C ALA A 247 -40.03 19.19 -16.61
#